data_AF-A0A7C4FXF4-F1
#
_entry.id   AF-A0A7C4FXF4-F1
#
_cell.length_a   1.000
_cell.length_b   1.000
_cell.length_c   1.000
_cell.angle_alpha   90.00
_cell.angle_beta   90.00
_cell.angle_gamma   90.00
#
_symmetry.space_group_name_H-M   'P 1'
#
loop_
_entity.id
_entity.type
_entity.pdbx_description
1 polymer ?
#
loop_
_entity_poly.entity_id
_entity_poly.type
_entity_poly.pdbx_seq_one_letter_code
_entity_poly.pdbx_strand_id
1 'polypeptide(L)'
;MGASLLLLAFLAAAPPDLDSIRREPKFEKRADLAIDFGERLAGQLAKMYETAEWSEVQKRLEEIAQAAELSLAALRDSGKNARKSPKHFKRSELKSRAILRRLESFHTQVSFDDRSPVEAAMARVRKVQEALLHEIMGVK
;
A
#
# COMPACT_ATOMS: atom_id res chain seq x y z
N MET A 1 43.83 19.59 -26.60
CA MET A 1 43.39 18.39 -25.84
C MET A 1 42.29 18.84 -24.90
N GLY A 2 41.02 18.70 -25.33
CA GLY A 2 39.87 19.07 -24.51
C GLY A 2 39.39 17.86 -23.73
N ALA A 3 39.59 17.85 -22.41
CA ALA A 3 39.01 16.83 -21.55
C ALA A 3 37.53 17.15 -21.35
N SER A 4 36.65 16.48 -22.11
CA SER A 4 35.22 16.48 -21.84
C SER A 4 34.96 15.72 -20.55
N LEU A 5 34.63 16.46 -19.48
CA LEU A 5 34.08 15.91 -18.25
C LEU A 5 32.62 15.49 -18.50
N LEU A 6 32.39 14.19 -18.70
CA LEU A 6 31.05 13.60 -18.65
C LEU A 6 30.65 13.43 -17.18
N LEU A 7 29.91 14.40 -16.65
CA LEU A 7 29.30 14.33 -15.33
C LEU A 7 28.07 13.40 -15.41
N LEU A 8 28.22 12.13 -15.03
CA LEU A 8 27.08 11.23 -14.80
C LEU A 8 26.35 11.65 -13.52
N ALA A 9 25.28 12.42 -13.66
CA ALA A 9 24.33 12.65 -12.57
C ALA A 9 23.53 11.36 -12.32
N PHE A 10 23.82 10.68 -11.22
CA PHE A 10 22.95 9.64 -10.68
C PHE A 10 21.68 10.33 -10.16
N LEU A 11 20.63 10.41 -10.99
CA LEU A 11 19.30 10.81 -10.54
C LEU A 11 18.81 9.71 -9.59
N ALA A 12 18.83 9.99 -8.28
CA ALA A 12 18.12 9.18 -7.31
C ALA A 12 16.63 9.24 -7.68
N ALA A 13 16.10 8.15 -8.24
CA ALA A 13 14.68 8.08 -8.57
C ALA A 13 13.88 8.28 -7.27
N ALA A 14 13.00 9.29 -7.28
CA ALA A 14 12.07 9.49 -6.18
C ALA A 14 11.32 8.17 -5.91
N PRO A 15 11.03 7.82 -4.65
CA PRO A 15 10.26 6.63 -4.35
C PRO A 15 8.94 6.68 -5.14
N PRO A 16 8.55 5.56 -5.78
CA PRO A 16 7.41 5.55 -6.68
C PRO A 16 6.13 5.99 -5.96
N ASP A 17 5.40 6.91 -6.59
CA ASP A 17 4.04 7.28 -6.18
C ASP A 17 3.03 6.23 -6.65
N LEU A 18 1.79 6.28 -6.13
CA LEU A 18 0.78 5.27 -6.42
C LEU A 18 0.38 5.23 -7.91
N ASP A 19 0.40 6.38 -8.60
CA ASP A 19 0.08 6.45 -10.03
C ASP A 19 1.15 5.78 -10.90
N SER A 20 2.42 5.92 -10.54
CA SER A 20 3.53 5.20 -11.18
C SER A 20 3.42 3.70 -10.98
N ILE A 21 3.03 3.24 -9.78
CA ILE A 21 2.78 1.83 -9.48
C ILE A 21 1.64 1.30 -10.33
N ARG A 22 0.55 2.05 -10.50
CA ARG A 22 -0.61 1.66 -11.32
C ARG A 22 -0.22 1.33 -12.76
N ARG A 23 0.84 1.95 -13.29
CA ARG A 23 1.35 1.73 -14.65
C ARG A 23 2.31 0.55 -14.80
N GLU A 24 2.72 -0.12 -13.72
CA GLU A 24 3.59 -1.30 -13.80
C GLU A 24 2.92 -2.40 -14.62
N PRO A 25 3.48 -2.85 -15.75
CA PRO A 25 2.81 -3.81 -16.63
C PRO A 25 2.72 -5.23 -16.05
N LYS A 26 3.64 -5.66 -15.17
CA LYS A 26 3.62 -7.00 -14.59
C LYS A 26 2.71 -7.01 -13.36
N PHE A 27 1.58 -7.69 -13.45
CA PHE A 27 0.55 -7.71 -12.41
C PHE A 27 1.06 -8.09 -11.01
N GLU A 28 1.90 -9.13 -10.89
CA GLU A 28 2.43 -9.54 -9.59
C GLU A 28 3.40 -8.52 -9.01
N LYS A 29 4.20 -7.90 -9.87
CA LYS A 29 5.11 -6.82 -9.45
C LYS A 29 4.31 -5.58 -9.04
N ARG A 30 3.25 -5.24 -9.78
CA ARG A 30 2.31 -4.17 -9.43
C ARG A 30 1.68 -4.43 -8.06
N ALA A 31 1.24 -5.67 -7.82
CA ALA A 31 0.63 -6.06 -6.55
C ALA A 31 1.60 -5.91 -5.37
N ASP A 32 2.83 -6.40 -5.52
CA ASP A 32 3.87 -6.29 -4.50
C ASP A 32 4.24 -4.83 -4.22
N LEU A 33 4.46 -4.03 -5.27
CA LEU A 33 4.78 -2.60 -5.15
C LEU A 33 3.66 -1.83 -4.45
N ALA A 34 2.41 -2.10 -4.81
CA ALA A 34 1.25 -1.42 -4.23
C ALA A 34 1.15 -1.72 -2.72
N ILE A 35 1.20 -2.99 -2.32
CA ILE A 35 1.06 -3.31 -0.90
C ILE A 35 2.28 -2.86 -0.07
N ASP A 36 3.47 -2.85 -0.65
CA ASP A 36 4.68 -2.30 -0.01
C ASP A 36 4.58 -0.77 0.16
N PHE A 37 4.00 -0.07 -0.81
CA PHE A 37 3.71 1.36 -0.72
C PHE A 37 2.72 1.66 0.42
N GLY A 38 1.61 0.92 0.48
CA GLY A 38 0.61 1.09 1.55
C GLY A 38 1.17 0.81 2.95
N GLU A 39 1.96 -0.25 3.11
CA GLU A 39 2.59 -0.58 4.40
C GLU A 39 3.58 0.50 4.84
N ARG A 40 4.39 1.03 3.91
CA ARG A 40 5.33 2.12 4.20
C ARG A 40 4.61 3.39 4.65
N LEU A 41 3.54 3.80 3.95
CA LEU A 41 2.74 4.96 4.35
C LEU A 41 2.10 4.76 5.73
N ALA A 42 1.52 3.58 5.98
CA ALA A 42 0.92 3.26 7.28
C ALA A 42 1.96 3.32 8.42
N GLY A 43 3.23 3.00 8.14
CA GLY A 43 4.34 3.14 9.09
C GLY A 43 4.75 4.60 9.38
N GLN A 44 4.29 5.57 8.59
CA GLN A 44 4.67 6.99 8.70
C GLN A 44 3.55 7.86 9.32
N LEU A 45 2.32 7.35 9.42
CA LEU A 45 1.14 8.13 9.83
C LEU A 45 1.28 8.84 11.17
N ALA A 46 1.77 8.15 12.21
CA ALA A 46 1.93 8.76 13.54
C ALA A 46 2.83 9.99 13.50
N LYS A 47 4.01 9.87 12.86
CA LYS A 47 4.93 11.00 12.66
C LYS A 47 4.29 12.11 11.82
N MET A 48 3.57 11.75 10.76
CA MET A 48 2.90 12.74 9.91
C MET A 48 1.84 13.52 10.67
N TYR A 49 1.09 12.88 11.56
CA TYR A 49 0.08 13.55 12.38
C TYR A 49 0.69 14.60 13.34
N GLU A 50 1.94 14.42 13.75
CA GLU A 50 2.66 15.41 14.56
C GLU A 50 3.20 16.59 13.75
N THR A 51 3.56 16.36 12.49
CA THR A 51 4.39 17.31 11.70
C THR A 51 3.71 17.91 10.48
N ALA A 52 2.59 17.34 10.04
CA ALA A 52 1.90 17.71 8.81
C ALA A 52 0.46 18.14 9.09
N GLU A 53 -0.09 18.89 8.14
CA GLU A 53 -1.51 19.24 8.15
C GLU A 53 -2.38 18.00 8.09
N TRP A 54 -3.49 18.01 8.83
CA TRP A 54 -4.42 16.87 8.88
C TRP A 54 -4.93 16.45 7.49
N SER A 55 -5.14 17.40 6.58
CA SER A 55 -5.54 17.13 5.20
C SER A 55 -4.53 16.27 4.44
N GLU A 56 -3.23 16.40 4.74
CA GLU A 56 -2.20 15.54 4.16
C GLU A 56 -2.23 14.13 4.76
N VAL A 57 -2.48 14.01 6.06
CA VAL A 57 -2.67 12.71 6.71
C VAL A 57 -3.90 11.99 6.14
N GLN A 58 -5.01 12.69 5.92
CA GLN A 58 -6.20 12.16 5.26
C GLN A 58 -5.90 11.66 3.84
N LYS A 59 -5.11 12.42 3.07
CA LYS A 59 -4.65 11.96 1.75
C LYS A 59 -3.83 10.66 1.86
N ARG A 60 -2.98 10.51 2.86
CA ARG A 60 -2.22 9.26 3.06
C ARG A 60 -3.10 8.09 3.48
N LEU A 61 -4.11 8.31 4.31
CA LEU A 61 -5.09 7.29 4.66
C LEU A 61 -5.82 6.76 3.41
N GLU A 62 -6.19 7.67 2.51
CA GLU A 62 -6.78 7.31 1.21
C GLU A 62 -5.79 6.52 0.33
N GLU A 63 -4.56 6.99 0.20
CA GLU A 63 -3.51 6.32 -0.57
C GLU A 63 -3.20 4.91 -0.02
N ILE A 64 -3.23 4.70 1.29
CA ILE A 64 -3.06 3.39 1.93
C ILE A 64 -4.18 2.43 1.49
N ALA A 65 -5.44 2.88 1.55
CA ALA A 65 -6.58 2.07 1.17
C ALA A 65 -6.55 1.73 -0.34
N GLN A 66 -6.28 2.72 -1.19
CA GLN A 66 -6.16 2.54 -2.64
C GLN A 66 -5.00 1.60 -3.00
N ALA A 67 -3.90 1.63 -2.27
CA ALA A 67 -2.77 0.75 -2.49
C ALA A 67 -3.08 -0.72 -2.17
N ALA A 68 -3.83 -0.99 -1.10
CA ALA A 68 -4.32 -2.33 -0.79
C ALA A 68 -5.29 -2.83 -1.88
N GLU A 69 -6.23 -1.99 -2.31
CA GLU A 69 -7.18 -2.31 -3.38
C GLU A 69 -6.49 -2.58 -4.73
N LEU A 70 -5.51 -1.75 -5.10
CA LEU A 70 -4.69 -1.94 -6.29
C LEU A 70 -3.93 -3.26 -6.25
N SER A 71 -3.43 -3.64 -5.07
CA SER A 71 -2.73 -4.92 -4.90
C SER A 71 -3.64 -6.11 -5.20
N LEU A 72 -4.84 -6.13 -4.60
CA LEU A 72 -5.83 -7.17 -4.86
C LEU A 72 -6.30 -7.19 -6.32
N ALA A 73 -6.59 -6.03 -6.90
CA ALA A 73 -7.01 -5.93 -8.29
C ALA A 73 -5.94 -6.50 -9.23
N ALA A 74 -4.67 -6.11 -9.04
CA ALA A 74 -3.57 -6.62 -9.85
C ALA A 74 -3.41 -8.14 -9.72
N LEU A 75 -3.57 -8.71 -8.52
CA LEU A 75 -3.53 -10.16 -8.32
C LEU A 75 -4.65 -10.88 -9.06
N ARG A 76 -5.87 -10.33 -9.05
CA ARG A 76 -7.01 -10.87 -9.81
C ARG A 76 -6.79 -10.78 -11.31
N ASP A 77 -6.30 -9.64 -11.79
CA ASP A 77 -6.00 -9.40 -13.21
C ASP A 77 -4.88 -10.31 -13.74
N SER A 78 -4.00 -10.81 -12.87
CA SER A 78 -2.98 -11.80 -13.25
C SER A 78 -3.56 -13.13 -13.74
N GLY A 79 -4.84 -13.42 -13.43
CA GLY A 79 -5.50 -14.69 -13.74
C GLY A 79 -4.94 -15.89 -12.99
N LYS A 80 -3.97 -15.69 -12.07
CA LYS A 80 -3.37 -16.76 -11.29
C LYS A 80 -4.32 -17.25 -10.20
N ASN A 81 -4.31 -18.56 -10.00
CA ASN A 81 -5.04 -19.17 -8.90
C ASN A 81 -4.25 -19.03 -7.59
N ALA A 82 -4.81 -18.36 -6.60
CA ALA A 82 -4.17 -18.10 -5.30
C ALA A 82 -3.71 -19.37 -4.57
N ARG A 83 -4.39 -20.51 -4.71
CA ARG A 83 -3.99 -21.78 -4.11
C ARG A 83 -2.78 -22.42 -4.81
N LYS A 84 -2.73 -22.32 -6.15
CA LYS A 84 -1.63 -22.89 -6.95
C LYS A 84 -0.42 -21.96 -7.04
N SER A 85 -0.59 -20.66 -6.82
CA SER A 85 0.45 -19.64 -6.90
C SER A 85 0.38 -18.66 -5.73
N PRO A 86 0.54 -19.14 -4.49
CA PRO A 86 0.18 -18.38 -3.29
C PRO A 86 1.13 -17.23 -2.95
N LYS A 87 2.34 -17.18 -3.51
CA LYS A 87 3.42 -16.27 -3.08
C LYS A 87 2.95 -14.81 -2.95
N HIS A 88 2.41 -14.23 -4.02
CA HIS A 88 2.04 -12.81 -4.06
C HIS A 88 0.72 -12.52 -3.33
N PHE A 89 -0.24 -13.46 -3.39
CA PHE A 89 -1.48 -13.40 -2.61
C PHE A 89 -1.19 -13.39 -1.11
N LYS A 90 -0.38 -14.34 -0.64
CA LYS A 90 -0.03 -14.47 0.77
C LYS A 90 0.80 -13.29 1.26
N ARG A 91 1.73 -12.78 0.45
CA ARG A 91 2.45 -11.54 0.76
C ARG A 91 1.47 -10.38 0.98
N SER A 92 0.54 -10.20 0.05
CA SER A 92 -0.44 -9.10 0.11
C SER A 92 -1.38 -9.23 1.31
N GLU A 93 -1.78 -10.47 1.67
CA GLU A 93 -2.60 -10.73 2.86
C GLU A 93 -1.84 -10.38 4.15
N LEU A 94 -0.59 -10.83 4.29
CA LEU A 94 0.23 -10.57 5.47
C LEU A 94 0.50 -9.07 5.65
N LYS A 95 0.77 -8.35 4.56
CA LYS A 95 0.99 -6.90 4.61
C LYS A 95 -0.29 -6.11 4.84
N SER A 96 -1.43 -6.56 4.31
CA SER A 96 -2.74 -5.98 4.67
C SER A 96 -3.01 -6.10 6.17
N ARG A 97 -2.66 -7.24 6.79
CA ARG A 97 -2.72 -7.39 8.26
C ARG A 97 -1.75 -6.46 9.00
N ALA A 98 -0.55 -6.23 8.47
CA ALA A 98 0.39 -5.29 9.06
C ALA A 98 -0.13 -3.85 8.98
N ILE A 99 -0.72 -3.45 7.84
CA ILE A 99 -1.39 -2.16 7.66
C ILE A 99 -2.53 -2.00 8.68
N LEU A 100 -3.42 -2.99 8.81
CA LEU A 100 -4.54 -2.92 9.77
C LEU A 100 -4.06 -2.68 11.20
N ARG A 101 -3.05 -3.43 11.67
CA ARG A 101 -2.49 -3.22 13.01
C ARG A 101 -1.93 -1.80 13.21
N ARG A 102 -1.32 -1.23 12.16
CA ARG A 102 -0.79 0.14 12.19
C ARG A 102 -1.90 1.18 12.21
N LEU A 103 -2.95 0.98 11.41
CA LEU A 103 -4.13 1.86 11.41
C LEU A 103 -4.90 1.77 12.74
N GLU A 104 -5.03 0.59 13.33
CA GLU A 104 -5.62 0.39 14.67
C GLU A 104 -4.79 1.13 15.73
N SER A 105 -3.46 1.00 15.68
CA SER A 105 -2.58 1.76 16.58
C SER A 105 -2.70 3.27 16.37
N PHE A 106 -2.79 3.73 15.12
CA PHE A 106 -2.94 5.15 14.78
C PHE A 106 -4.29 5.71 15.22
N HIS A 107 -5.38 4.94 15.07
CA HIS A 107 -6.73 5.30 15.53
C HIS A 107 -6.77 5.64 17.02
N THR A 108 -5.98 4.94 17.83
CA THR A 108 -5.88 5.23 19.28
C THR A 108 -5.10 6.50 19.61
N GLN A 109 -4.30 7.03 18.66
CA GLN A 109 -3.45 8.21 18.85
C GLN A 109 -4.11 9.50 18.36
N VAL A 110 -5.04 9.42 17.40
CA VAL A 110 -5.73 10.60 16.87
C VAL A 110 -6.86 11.08 17.79
N SER A 111 -7.21 12.37 17.65
CA SER A 111 -8.36 12.97 18.32
C SER A 111 -9.67 12.27 17.92
N PHE A 112 -10.73 12.42 18.72
CA PHE A 112 -12.02 11.81 18.42
C PHE A 112 -12.58 12.24 17.06
N ASP A 113 -12.45 13.52 16.72
CA ASP A 113 -12.96 14.11 15.48
C ASP A 113 -12.21 13.59 14.24
N ASP A 114 -10.97 13.13 14.43
CA ASP A 114 -10.08 12.64 13.37
C ASP A 114 -10.19 11.12 13.14
N ARG A 115 -10.99 10.41 13.94
CA ARG A 115 -11.09 8.93 13.86
C ARG A 115 -11.79 8.43 12.60
N SER A 116 -12.80 9.15 12.13
CA SER A 116 -13.67 8.70 11.03
C SER A 116 -12.89 8.39 9.73
N PRO A 117 -11.95 9.24 9.26
CA PRO A 117 -11.06 8.91 8.15
C PRO A 117 -10.20 7.66 8.38
N VAL A 118 -9.71 7.43 9.60
CA VAL A 118 -8.90 6.25 9.94
C VAL A 118 -9.75 4.98 9.88
N GLU A 119 -10.97 5.02 10.42
CA GLU A 119 -11.94 3.92 10.38
C GLU A 119 -12.33 3.56 8.95
N ALA A 120 -12.52 4.56 8.09
CA ALA A 120 -12.81 4.34 6.67
C ALA A 120 -11.66 3.61 5.96
N ALA A 121 -10.40 4.02 6.19
CA ALA A 121 -9.24 3.34 5.65
C ALA A 121 -9.12 1.90 6.19
N MET A 122 -9.33 1.69 7.50
CA MET A 122 -9.34 0.36 8.12
C MET A 122 -10.38 -0.56 7.49
N ALA A 123 -11.61 -0.08 7.29
CA ALA A 123 -12.69 -0.86 6.71
C ALA A 123 -12.34 -1.33 5.28
N ARG A 124 -11.72 -0.47 4.47
CA ARG A 124 -11.32 -0.82 3.09
C ARG A 124 -10.17 -1.82 3.07
N VAL A 125 -9.13 -1.62 3.88
CA VAL A 125 -8.02 -2.59 3.98
C VAL A 125 -8.49 -3.93 4.53
N ARG A 126 -9.45 -3.94 5.46
CA ARG A 126 -10.04 -5.17 6.01
C ARG A 126 -10.77 -5.97 4.95
N LYS A 127 -11.59 -5.33 4.11
CA LYS A 127 -12.24 -5.99 2.97
C LYS A 127 -11.23 -6.62 2.01
N VAL A 128 -10.13 -5.93 1.73
CA VAL A 128 -9.03 -6.48 0.90
C VAL A 128 -8.39 -7.70 1.56
N GLN A 129 -8.06 -7.60 2.84
CA GLN A 129 -7.45 -8.70 3.60
C GLN A 129 -8.35 -9.94 3.64
N GLU A 130 -9.65 -9.76 3.89
CA GLU A 130 -10.65 -10.84 3.90
C GLU A 130 -10.79 -11.48 2.52
N ALA A 131 -10.84 -10.68 1.45
CA ALA A 131 -10.88 -11.19 0.09
C ALA A 131 -9.64 -12.04 -0.25
N LEU A 132 -8.45 -11.56 0.09
CA LEU A 132 -7.20 -12.32 -0.11
C LEU A 132 -7.21 -13.62 0.69
N LEU A 133 -7.67 -13.58 1.94
CA LEU A 133 -7.76 -14.76 2.78
C LEU A 133 -8.72 -15.79 2.20
N HIS A 134 -9.91 -15.37 1.74
CA HIS A 134 -10.87 -16.25 1.08
C HIS A 134 -10.29 -16.87 -0.20
N GLU A 135 -9.59 -16.10 -1.04
CA GLU A 135 -8.97 -16.61 -2.26
C GLU A 135 -7.87 -17.64 -1.97
N ILE A 136 -7.04 -17.41 -0.94
CA ILE A 136 -5.99 -18.34 -0.51
C ILE A 136 -6.60 -19.60 0.09
N MET A 137 -7.58 -19.47 0.97
CA MET A 137 -8.23 -20.60 1.62
C MET A 137 -9.14 -21.36 0.66
N GLY A 138 -9.58 -20.74 -0.43
CA GLY A 138 -10.54 -21.25 -1.42
C GLY A 138 -11.85 -21.70 -0.80
N VAL A 139 -12.29 -20.99 0.23
CA VAL A 139 -13.62 -21.12 0.83
C VAL A 139 -14.53 -20.17 0.06
N LYS A 140 -15.61 -20.71 -0.51
CA LYS A 140 -16.67 -19.94 -1.17
C LYS A 140 -17.69 -19.46 -0.15
#